data_AF-A0A1H0MKT5-F1
#
_entry.id   AF-A0A1H0MKT5-F1
#
_cell.length_a   1.000
_cell.length_b   1.000
_cell.length_c   1.000
_cell.angle_alpha   90.00
_cell.angle_beta   90.00
_cell.angle_gamma   90.00
#
_symmetry.space_group_name_H-M   'P 1'
#
loop_
_entity.id
_entity.type
_entity.pdbx_description
1 polymer ?
#
loop_
_entity_poly.entity_id
_entity_poly.type
_entity_poly.pdbx_seq_one_letter_code
_entity_poly.pdbx_strand_id
1 'polypeptide(L)'
;MAPTDLEGVHHDFDEELDEVICNCLYKLLPTLKPEYAEVIWRVDLQEQPREDVAKDLGITLNNLNVRVHRGRQALKTRLQQMCLTCPVHGFLDCDCDAAEKVRARLEGLADESEI
;
A
#
# COMPACT_ATOMS: atom_id res chain seq x y z
N MET A 1 -7.11 -34.40 14.19
CA MET A 1 -7.64 -34.55 15.56
C MET A 1 -6.62 -33.86 16.46
N ALA A 2 -6.79 -32.66 16.99
CA ALA A 2 -7.81 -31.63 16.95
C ALA A 2 -7.08 -30.25 16.87
N PRO A 3 -7.77 -29.15 16.57
CA PRO A 3 -7.22 -27.86 16.17
C PRO A 3 -7.01 -26.89 17.36
N THR A 4 -6.60 -25.66 17.04
CA THR A 4 -6.53 -24.43 17.86
C THR A 4 -5.33 -24.26 18.77
N ASP A 5 -4.41 -23.37 18.37
CA ASP A 5 -3.86 -22.26 19.16
C ASP A 5 -3.20 -21.26 18.18
N LEU A 6 -4.02 -20.57 17.40
CA LEU A 6 -3.66 -19.36 16.64
C LEU A 6 -4.52 -18.20 17.15
N GLU A 7 -4.71 -18.12 18.46
CA GLU A 7 -5.26 -16.92 19.09
C GLU A 7 -4.15 -15.89 19.18
N GLY A 8 -4.23 -14.87 18.32
CA GLY A 8 -3.37 -13.69 18.46
C GLY A 8 -3.00 -12.94 17.18
N VAL A 9 -3.45 -13.34 15.99
CA VAL A 9 -3.34 -12.43 14.84
C VAL A 9 -4.58 -11.53 14.80
N HIS A 10 -4.73 -10.76 15.88
CA HIS A 10 -5.41 -9.48 15.78
C HIS A 10 -4.47 -8.59 14.99
N HIS A 11 -4.69 -8.52 13.67
CA HIS A 11 -4.17 -7.39 12.91
C HIS A 11 -5.09 -6.20 13.23
N ASP A 12 -4.95 -5.70 14.45
CA ASP A 12 -5.40 -4.37 14.80
C ASP A 12 -4.47 -3.44 13.99
N PHE A 13 -4.86 -3.14 12.75
CA PHE A 13 -4.22 -2.10 11.96
C PHE A 13 -4.46 -0.82 12.77
N ASP A 14 -3.47 -0.37 13.52
CA ASP A 14 -3.52 0.92 14.23
C ASP A 14 -3.93 1.99 13.22
N GLU A 15 -4.92 2.81 13.58
CA GLU A 15 -5.31 4.00 12.79
C GLU A 15 -4.08 4.90 12.50
N GLU A 16 -3.08 4.85 13.37
CA GLU A 16 -1.79 5.53 13.26
C GLU A 16 -0.81 4.86 12.25
N LEU A 17 -0.94 3.55 11.99
CA LEU A 17 -0.17 2.85 10.95
C LEU A 17 -0.80 3.00 9.55
N ASP A 18 -2.13 3.06 9.48
CA ASP A 18 -2.85 3.45 8.26
C ASP A 18 -2.51 4.90 7.83
N GLU A 19 -2.17 5.78 8.78
CA GLU A 19 -1.68 7.14 8.50
C GLU A 19 -0.31 7.17 7.79
N VAL A 20 0.50 6.10 7.90
CA VAL A 20 1.81 6.00 7.23
C VAL A 20 1.68 5.63 5.75
N ILE A 21 0.61 4.91 5.38
CA ILE A 21 0.32 4.56 3.99
C ILE A 21 -0.46 5.72 3.36
N CYS A 22 0.06 6.33 2.28
CA CYS A 22 -0.69 7.34 1.51
C CYS A 22 -2.08 6.78 1.17
N ASN A 23 -3.16 7.38 1.69
CA ASN A 23 -4.56 7.05 1.33
C ASN A 23 -4.79 6.98 -0.20
N CYS A 24 -3.93 7.65 -0.95
CA CYS A 24 -3.71 7.56 -2.38
C CYS A 24 -3.67 6.11 -2.88
N LEU A 25 -2.94 5.23 -2.19
CA LEU A 25 -2.75 3.84 -2.57
C LEU A 25 -4.05 3.04 -2.45
N TYR A 26 -4.84 3.26 -1.39
CA TYR A 26 -6.18 2.69 -1.23
C TYR A 26 -7.14 3.12 -2.35
N LYS A 27 -7.03 4.37 -2.82
CA LYS A 27 -7.81 4.86 -3.97
C LYS A 27 -7.29 4.36 -5.32
N LEU A 28 -5.99 4.06 -5.42
CA LEU A 28 -5.31 3.68 -6.65
C LEU A 28 -5.42 2.19 -6.97
N LEU A 29 -5.29 1.30 -5.97
CA LEU A 29 -5.35 -0.15 -6.18
C LEU A 29 -6.62 -0.61 -6.90
N PRO A 30 -7.83 -0.10 -6.58
CA PRO A 30 -9.05 -0.45 -7.30
C PRO A 30 -9.07 -0.04 -8.79
N THR A 31 -8.15 0.84 -9.22
CA THR A 31 -8.04 1.29 -10.63
C THR A 31 -7.12 0.41 -11.49
N LEU A 32 -6.45 -0.56 -10.86
CA LEU A 32 -5.63 -1.57 -11.51
C LEU A 32 -6.49 -2.77 -11.90
N LYS A 33 -5.92 -3.68 -12.70
CA LYS A 33 -6.55 -4.99 -12.90
C LYS A 33 -6.66 -5.71 -11.55
N PRO A 34 -7.77 -6.41 -11.25
CA PRO A 34 -7.96 -7.08 -9.96
C PRO A 34 -6.82 -8.04 -9.61
N GLU A 35 -6.37 -8.81 -10.60
CA GLU A 35 -5.23 -9.74 -10.48
C GLU A 35 -3.88 -9.07 -10.14
N TYR A 36 -3.75 -7.77 -10.40
CA TYR A 36 -2.58 -6.99 -10.04
C TYR A 36 -2.77 -6.32 -8.68
N ALA A 37 -3.94 -5.74 -8.43
CA ALA A 37 -4.27 -5.13 -7.15
C ALA A 37 -4.11 -6.13 -6.00
N GLU A 38 -4.62 -7.35 -6.17
CA GLU A 38 -4.54 -8.43 -5.18
C GLU A 38 -3.10 -8.79 -4.82
N VAL A 39 -2.22 -8.96 -5.82
CA VAL A 39 -0.84 -9.36 -5.54
C VAL A 39 -0.01 -8.22 -4.97
N ILE A 40 -0.29 -6.97 -5.35
CA ILE A 40 0.36 -5.79 -4.75
C ILE A 40 -0.07 -5.64 -3.30
N TRP A 41 -1.37 -5.77 -3.03
CA TRP A 41 -1.91 -5.71 -1.67
C TRP A 41 -1.26 -6.78 -0.77
N ARG A 42 -1.27 -8.04 -1.20
CA ARG A 42 -0.74 -9.13 -0.35
C ARG A 42 0.78 -9.13 -0.23
N VAL A 43 1.52 -8.85 -1.31
CA VAL A 43 2.99 -8.97 -1.31
C VAL A 43 3.67 -7.68 -0.88
N ASP A 44 3.18 -6.52 -1.32
CA ASP A 44 3.87 -5.24 -1.11
C ASP A 44 3.33 -4.48 0.12
N LEU A 45 2.07 -4.69 0.53
CA LEU A 45 1.47 -3.99 1.68
C LEU A 45 1.29 -4.86 2.91
N GLN A 46 0.86 -6.10 2.73
CA GLN A 46 0.79 -7.06 3.84
C GLN A 46 2.09 -7.86 4.03
N GLU A 47 3.09 -7.62 3.18
CA GLU A 47 4.40 -8.29 3.21
C GLU A 47 4.32 -9.83 3.29
N GLN A 48 3.25 -10.42 2.76
CA GLN A 48 3.05 -11.86 2.83
C GLN A 48 4.12 -12.61 2.01
N PRO A 49 4.57 -13.79 2.47
CA PRO A 49 5.48 -14.62 1.71
C PRO A 49 4.90 -14.97 0.33
N ARG A 50 5.69 -14.73 -0.71
CA ARG A 50 5.26 -14.97 -2.10
C ARG A 50 4.85 -16.42 -2.37
N GLU A 51 5.44 -17.36 -1.67
CA GLU A 51 5.12 -18.79 -1.81
C GLU A 51 3.71 -19.10 -1.30
N ASP A 52 3.32 -18.52 -0.17
CA ASP A 52 1.99 -18.68 0.41
C ASP A 52 0.94 -17.99 -0.46
N VAL A 53 1.20 -16.76 -0.91
CA VAL A 53 0.29 -16.04 -1.83
C VAL A 53 0.10 -16.80 -3.14
N ALA A 54 1.17 -17.36 -3.72
CA ALA A 54 1.06 -18.14 -4.95
C ALA A 54 0.22 -19.39 -4.75
N LYS A 55 0.41 -20.09 -3.63
CA LYS A 55 -0.34 -21.29 -3.26
C LYS A 55 -1.83 -20.97 -3.06
N ASP A 56 -2.14 -19.91 -2.31
CA ASP A 56 -3.52 -19.49 -2.03
C ASP A 56 -4.27 -19.07 -3.29
N LEU A 57 -3.57 -18.43 -4.23
CA LEU A 57 -4.14 -18.02 -5.53
C LEU A 57 -4.19 -19.18 -6.55
N GLY A 58 -3.64 -20.36 -6.23
CA GLY A 58 -3.58 -21.50 -7.13
C GLY A 58 -2.72 -21.25 -8.38
N ILE A 59 -1.69 -20.40 -8.28
CA ILE A 59 -0.78 -20.05 -9.38
C ILE A 59 0.65 -20.45 -9.07
N THR A 60 1.50 -20.52 -10.09
CA THR A 60 2.93 -20.76 -9.88
C THR A 60 3.61 -19.52 -9.30
N LEU A 61 4.68 -19.71 -8.53
CA LEU A 61 5.51 -18.62 -8.00
C LEU A 61 6.03 -17.70 -9.13
N ASN A 62 6.36 -18.27 -10.29
CA ASN A 62 6.74 -17.49 -11.46
C ASN A 62 5.60 -16.60 -11.99
N ASN A 63 4.37 -17.13 -12.04
CA ASN A 63 3.21 -16.34 -12.42
C ASN A 63 2.98 -15.18 -11.45
N LEU A 64 3.08 -15.45 -10.14
CA LEU A 64 2.97 -14.42 -9.10
C LEU A 64 4.03 -13.32 -9.29
N ASN A 65 5.31 -13.68 -9.45
CA ASN A 65 6.40 -12.71 -9.65
C ASN A 65 6.15 -11.81 -10.88
N VAL A 66 5.66 -12.39 -11.98
CA VAL A 66 5.28 -11.63 -13.18
C VAL A 66 4.11 -10.69 -12.89
N ARG A 67 3.07 -11.14 -12.17
CA ARG A 67 1.94 -10.29 -11.79
C ARG A 67 2.37 -9.14 -10.89
N VAL A 68 3.20 -9.39 -9.88
CA VAL A 68 3.75 -8.34 -9.00
C VAL A 68 4.52 -7.31 -9.82
N HIS A 69 5.42 -7.76 -10.70
CA HIS A 69 6.20 -6.85 -11.55
C HIS A 69 5.29 -5.96 -12.41
N ARG A 70 4.30 -6.56 -13.10
CA ARG A 70 3.35 -5.81 -13.94
C ARG A 70 2.44 -4.91 -13.13
N GLY A 71 2.02 -5.37 -11.95
CA GLY A 71 1.22 -4.58 -11.00
C GLY A 71 1.97 -3.33 -10.56
N ARG A 72 3.26 -3.45 -10.20
CA ARG A 72 4.10 -2.30 -9.84
C ARG A 72 4.26 -1.31 -11.01
N GLN A 73 4.42 -1.79 -12.24
CA GLN A 73 4.46 -0.91 -13.42
C GLN A 73 3.14 -0.17 -13.63
N ALA A 74 2.01 -0.87 -13.53
CA ALA A 74 0.70 -0.26 -13.68
C ALA A 74 0.41 0.75 -12.55
N LEU A 75 0.76 0.40 -11.31
CA LEU A 75 0.66 1.29 -10.15
C LEU A 75 1.52 2.54 -10.33
N LYS A 76 2.76 2.39 -10.81
CA LYS A 76 3.63 3.52 -11.16
C LYS A 76 2.99 4.44 -12.18
N THR A 77 2.43 3.89 -13.27
CA THR A 77 1.73 4.69 -14.28
C THR A 77 0.54 5.44 -13.69
N ARG A 78 -0.25 4.80 -12.81
CA ARG A 78 -1.38 5.46 -12.15
C ARG A 78 -0.95 6.56 -11.20
N LEU A 79 0.10 6.32 -10.41
CA LEU A 79 0.71 7.33 -9.55
C LEU A 79 1.18 8.54 -10.37
N GLN A 80 1.84 8.31 -11.51
CA GLN A 80 2.28 9.40 -12.41
C GLN A 80 1.12 10.19 -13.05
N GLN A 81 -0.06 9.58 -13.20
CA GLN A 81 -1.26 10.25 -13.73
C GLN A 81 -2.00 11.08 -12.67
N MET A 82 -1.97 10.65 -11.41
CA MET A 82 -2.73 11.28 -10.32
C MET A 82 -1.90 12.21 -9.44
N CYS A 83 -0.60 11.92 -9.30
CA CYS A 83 0.33 12.75 -8.56
C CYS A 83 0.94 13.75 -9.55
N LEU A 84 0.44 14.98 -9.57
CA LEU A 84 0.97 16.07 -10.40
C LEU A 84 2.39 16.52 -10.01
N THR A 85 2.99 15.89 -8.99
CA THR A 85 4.39 16.12 -8.62
C THR A 85 5.23 14.91 -9.00
N CYS A 86 6.13 15.18 -9.95
CA CYS A 86 7.13 14.28 -10.48
C CYS A 86 7.91 13.57 -9.35
N PRO A 87 8.27 12.27 -9.48
CA PRO A 87 9.13 11.55 -8.52
C PRO A 87 10.53 12.16 -8.32
N VAL A 88 10.87 13.24 -9.04
CA VAL A 88 12.06 14.06 -8.86
C VAL A 88 11.89 15.13 -7.77
N HIS A 89 10.65 15.53 -7.46
CA HIS A 89 10.35 16.68 -6.58
C HIS A 89 9.83 16.31 -5.19
N GLY A 90 9.63 15.01 -4.90
CA GLY A 90 9.35 14.52 -3.55
C GLY A 90 8.01 13.79 -3.42
N PHE A 91 7.98 12.84 -2.50
CA PHE A 91 6.77 12.21 -2.00
C PHE A 91 5.98 13.24 -1.18
N LEU A 92 4.63 13.19 -1.21
CA LEU A 92 3.69 14.08 -0.51
C LEU A 92 3.37 15.46 -1.12
N ASP A 93 3.81 15.84 -2.31
CA ASP A 93 3.41 17.15 -2.91
C ASP A 93 2.15 17.04 -3.82
N CYS A 94 1.34 16.00 -3.61
CA CYS A 94 0.13 15.74 -4.38
C CYS A 94 -1.04 16.62 -3.90
N ASP A 95 -1.86 17.14 -4.83
CA ASP A 95 -3.13 17.84 -4.59
C ASP A 95 -4.29 16.91 -4.15
N CYS A 96 -4.01 15.80 -3.45
CA CYS A 96 -5.08 14.97 -2.88
C CYS A 96 -5.40 15.43 -1.45
N ASP A 97 -6.69 15.50 -1.12
CA ASP A 97 -7.18 15.96 0.20
C ASP A 97 -6.53 15.23 1.38
N ALA A 98 -6.12 13.97 1.19
CA ALA A 98 -5.44 13.21 2.22
C ALA A 98 -3.99 13.66 2.43
N ALA A 99 -3.25 13.92 1.34
CA ALA A 99 -1.89 14.45 1.45
C ALA A 99 -1.89 15.88 2.01
N GLU A 100 -2.88 16.71 1.65
CA GLU A 100 -3.05 18.04 2.25
C GLU A 100 -3.25 17.97 3.75
N LYS A 101 -4.13 17.08 4.24
CA LYS A 101 -4.36 16.86 5.67
C LYS A 101 -3.11 16.35 6.39
N VAL A 102 -2.38 15.42 5.79
CA VAL A 102 -1.14 14.87 6.37
C VAL A 102 -0.07 15.96 6.45
N ARG A 103 0.12 16.78 5.40
CA ARG A 103 1.05 17.92 5.42
C ARG A 103 0.68 18.92 6.51
N ALA A 104 -0.58 19.35 6.56
CA ALA A 104 -1.05 20.29 7.58
C ALA A 104 -0.87 19.77 9.01
N ARG A 105 -1.07 18.47 9.24
CA ARG A 105 -0.82 17.83 10.54
C ARG A 105 0.68 17.81 10.88
N LEU A 106 1.53 17.42 9.94
CA LEU A 106 2.99 17.38 10.15
C LEU A 106 3.56 18.78 10.40
N GLU A 107 3.07 19.79 9.69
CA GLU A 107 3.44 21.20 9.93
C GLU A 107 2.99 21.66 11.33
N GLY A 108 1.78 21.30 11.78
CA GLY A 108 1.32 21.60 13.13
C GLY A 108 2.10 20.88 14.25
N LEU A 109 2.52 19.63 14.02
CA LEU A 109 3.35 18.87 14.95
C LEU A 109 4.78 19.44 15.06
N ALA A 110 5.30 20.00 13.97
CA ALA A 110 6.60 20.67 13.98
C ALA A 110 6.56 21.96 14.85
N ASP A 111 5.46 22.72 14.78
CA ASP A 111 5.25 23.94 15.58
C ASP A 111 5.13 23.66 17.09
N GLU A 112 4.60 22.50 17.49
CA GLU A 112 4.49 22.10 18.91
C GLU A 112 5.81 21.58 19.51
N SER A 113 6.78 21.20 18.66
CA SER A 113 8.07 20.68 19.10
C SER A 113 9.13 21.76 19.40
N GLU A 114 8.82 23.03 19.12
CA GLU A 114 9.67 24.20 19.39
C GLU A 114 9.21 25.04 20.61
N ILE A 115 8.26 24.55 21.43
CA ILE A 115 7.78 25.20 22.67
C ILE A 115 8.24 24.45 23.93
#